data_AF-A0A6B3GU04-F1
#
_entry.id   AF-A0A6B3GU04-F1
#
_cell.length_a   1.000
_cell.length_b   1.000
_cell.length_c   1.000
_cell.angle_alpha   90.00
_cell.angle_beta   90.00
_cell.angle_gamma   90.00
#
_symmetry.space_group_name_H-M   'P 1'
#
loop_
_entity.id
_entity.type
_entity.pdbx_description
1 polymer ?
#
loop_
_entity_poly.entity_id
_entity_poly.type
_entity_poly.pdbx_seq_one_letter_code
_entity_poly.pdbx_strand_id
1 'polypeptide(L)' 'MQAAPAPENDRPTDTPSPDRAFRRLRALSPGPERDALREETICAWLPMAHRIATRFRNRGEAMDDLRQVAAMGLVKA' A
#
# COMPACT_ATOMS: atom_id res chain seq x y z
N MET A 1 -7.64 -23.10 32.71
CA MET A 1 -7.97 -21.86 31.97
C MET A 1 -7.08 -21.81 30.74
N GLN A 2 -7.59 -22.21 29.58
CA GLN A 2 -6.83 -22.15 28.31
C GLN A 2 -6.99 -20.74 27.74
N ALA A 3 -5.87 -20.05 27.52
CA ALA A 3 -5.85 -18.79 26.80
C ALA A 3 -6.14 -19.06 25.32
N ALA A 4 -7.15 -18.38 24.78
CA ALA A 4 -7.53 -18.44 23.37
C ALA A 4 -6.37 -18.00 22.46
N PRO A 5 -6.19 -18.62 21.28
CA PRO A 5 -5.23 -18.14 20.30
C PRO A 5 -5.66 -16.76 19.79
N ALA A 6 -4.72 -15.83 19.74
CA ALA A 6 -4.90 -14.50 19.14
C ALA A 6 -5.35 -14.64 17.67
N PRO A 7 -6.15 -13.70 17.14
CA PRO A 7 -6.61 -13.77 15.75
C PRO A 7 -5.39 -13.78 14.84
N GLU A 8 -5.21 -14.92 14.17
CA GLU A 8 -4.31 -15.11 13.05
C GLU A 8 -4.61 -13.99 12.06
N ASN A 9 -3.64 -13.09 11.90
CA ASN A 9 -3.74 -11.99 10.96
C ASN A 9 -3.65 -12.63 9.57
N ASP A 10 -4.80 -13.08 9.06
CA ASP A 10 -5.07 -13.44 7.67
C ASP A 10 -4.76 -12.21 6.81
N ARG A 11 -3.47 -11.94 6.63
CA ARG A 11 -2.99 -11.02 5.63
C ARG A 11 -3.24 -11.73 4.31
N PRO A 12 -4.01 -11.14 3.38
CA PRO A 12 -4.12 -11.67 2.03
C PRO A 12 -2.71 -11.77 1.45
N THR A 13 -2.18 -12.99 1.40
CA THR A 13 -0.81 -13.28 0.93
C THR A 13 -0.82 -13.48 -0.58
N ASP A 14 -1.68 -12.74 -1.28
CA ASP A 14 -1.78 -12.71 -2.74
C ASP A 14 -1.32 -11.37 -3.32
N THR A 15 -0.83 -10.44 -2.49
CA THR A 15 -0.12 -9.28 -3.02
C THR A 15 1.15 -9.79 -3.73
N PRO A 16 1.29 -9.57 -5.05
CA PRO A 16 2.53 -9.90 -5.73
C PRO A 16 3.67 -9.21 -4.99
N SER A 17 4.80 -9.92 -4.81
CA SER A 17 6.02 -9.27 -4.32
C SER A 17 6.20 -7.91 -5.04
N PRO A 18 6.43 -6.81 -4.31
CA PRO A 18 6.80 -5.49 -4.83
C PRO A 18 7.53 -5.53 -6.17
N ASP A 19 8.64 -6.26 -6.20
CA ASP A 19 9.51 -6.40 -7.35
C ASP A 19 8.82 -7.03 -8.56
N ARG A 20 7.93 -8.00 -8.34
CA ARG A 20 7.17 -8.68 -9.40
C ARG A 20 6.14 -7.75 -10.04
N ALA A 21 5.37 -7.02 -9.22
CA ALA A 21 4.36 -6.07 -9.72
C ALA A 21 5.02 -4.97 -10.56
N PHE A 22 6.11 -4.38 -10.08
CA PHE A 22 6.84 -3.34 -10.82
C PHE A 22 7.46 -3.86 -12.12
N ARG A 23 8.07 -5.07 -12.11
CA ARG A 23 8.59 -5.68 -13.34
C ARG A 23 7.50 -5.90 -14.38
N ARG A 24 6.32 -6.38 -13.97
CA ARG A 24 5.18 -6.58 -14.86
C ARG A 24 4.65 -5.25 -15.40
N LEU A 25 4.50 -4.22 -14.56
CA LEU A 25 4.09 -2.88 -14.97
C LEU A 25 5.02 -2.28 -16.04
N ARG A 26 6.34 -2.50 -15.91
CA ARG A 26 7.33 -2.02 -16.89
C ARG A 26 7.29 -2.77 -18.22
N ALA A 27 6.81 -4.01 -18.23
CA ALA A 27 6.72 -4.85 -19.42
C ALA A 27 5.42 -4.64 -20.23
N LEU A 28 4.38 -4.09 -19.61
CA LEU A 28 3.09 -3.84 -20.26
C LEU A 28 3.11 -2.51 -21.03
N SER A 29 2.58 -2.54 -22.25
CA SER A 29 2.24 -1.34 -23.00
C SER A 29 1.10 -0.57 -22.33
N PRO A 30 0.94 0.74 -22.61
CA PRO A 30 -0.23 1.50 -22.18
C PRO A 30 -1.53 0.81 -22.58
N GLY A 31 -2.48 0.71 -21.65
CA GLY A 31 -3.77 0.07 -21.89
C GLY A 31 -4.41 -0.48 -20.60
N PRO A 32 -5.63 -1.04 -20.71
CA PRO A 32 -6.44 -1.42 -19.55
C PRO A 32 -5.76 -2.40 -18.58
N GLU A 33 -4.98 -3.36 -19.09
CA GLU A 33 -4.25 -4.32 -18.23
C GLU A 33 -3.19 -3.63 -17.37
N ARG A 34 -2.46 -2.67 -17.97
CA ARG A 34 -1.44 -1.89 -17.25
C ARG A 34 -2.09 -1.00 -16.19
N ASP A 35 -3.23 -0.40 -16.51
CA ASP A 35 -3.93 0.50 -15.60
C ASP A 35 -4.53 -0.27 -14.42
N ALA A 36 -5.16 -1.43 -14.66
CA ALA A 36 -5.66 -2.30 -13.61
C ALA A 36 -4.54 -2.79 -12.69
N LEU A 37 -3.41 -3.24 -13.24
CA LEU A 37 -2.27 -3.66 -12.43
C LEU A 37 -1.66 -2.50 -11.64
N ARG A 38 -1.67 -1.28 -12.20
CA ARG A 38 -1.18 -0.08 -11.50
C ARG A 38 -2.08 0.23 -10.31
N GLU A 39 -3.40 0.20 -10.50
CA GLU A 39 -4.38 0.40 -9.44
C GLU A 39 -4.23 -0.64 -8.32
N GLU A 40 -4.17 -1.92 -8.68
CA GLU A 40 -3.94 -3.01 -7.72
C GLU A 40 -2.64 -2.79 -6.92
N THR A 41 -1.55 -2.42 -7.61
CA THR A 41 -0.26 -2.14 -6.98
C THR A 41 -0.35 -0.95 -6.03
N ILE A 42 -1.02 0.13 -6.40
CA ILE A 42 -1.21 1.30 -5.52
C ILE A 42 -2.04 0.91 -4.29
N CYS A 43 -3.14 0.20 -4.48
CA CYS A 43 -4.02 -0.25 -3.39
C CYS A 43 -3.27 -1.15 -2.39
N ALA A 44 -2.45 -2.07 -2.89
CA ALA A 44 -1.64 -2.96 -2.06
C ALA A 44 -0.61 -2.21 -1.19
N TRP A 45 -0.10 -1.08 -1.67
CA TRP A 45 0.93 -0.29 -0.97
C TRP A 45 0.36 0.80 -0.06
N LEU A 46 -0.91 1.15 -0.23
CA LEU A 46 -1.57 2.18 0.55
C LEU A 46 -1.45 1.96 2.08
N PRO A 47 -1.61 0.74 2.63
CA PRO A 47 -1.43 0.51 4.07
C PRO A 47 0.00 0.81 4.55
N MET A 48 1.02 0.51 3.73
CA MET A 48 2.41 0.82 4.06
C MET A 48 2.66 2.33 4.04
N ALA A 49 2.14 3.04 3.03
CA ALA A 49 2.22 4.51 2.96
C ALA A 49 1.57 5.16 4.20
N HIS A 50 0.39 4.69 4.60
CA HIS A 50 -0.27 5.13 5.84
C HIS A 50 0.57 4.83 7.09
N ARG A 51 1.25 3.67 7.15
CA ARG A 51 2.16 3.35 8.26
C ARG A 51 3.36 4.31 8.29
N ILE A 52 3.91 4.68 7.14
CA ILE A 52 5.02 5.66 7.04
C ILE A 52 4.55 7.04 7.53
N ALA A 53 3.33 7.46 7.18
CA ALA A 53 2.74 8.73 7.63
C ALA A 53 2.75 8.88 9.17
N THR A 54 2.60 7.78 9.91
CA THR A 54 2.64 7.81 11.39
C THR A 54 3.95 8.34 11.97
N ARG A 55 5.06 8.26 11.22
CA ARG A 55 6.36 8.81 11.62
C ARG A 55 6.38 10.34 11.61
N PHE A 56 5.39 10.96 10.96
CA PHE A 56 5.28 12.40 10.80
C PHE A 56 4.29 13.06 11.76
N ARG A 57 3.75 12.29 12.73
CA ARG A 57 2.80 12.80 13.72
C ARG A 57 3.37 13.92 14.60
N ASN A 58 2.48 14.69 15.23
CA ASN A 58 2.79 15.76 16.19
C ASN A 58 3.57 16.95 15.59
N ARG A 59 3.38 17.23 14.29
CA ARG A 59 3.97 18.39 13.61
C ARG A 59 2.99 19.52 13.29
N GLY A 60 1.80 19.49 13.90
CA GLY A 60 0.72 20.47 13.67
C GLY A 60 -0.28 20.07 12.59
N GLU A 61 -0.02 19.00 11.83
CA GLU A 61 -0.92 18.47 10.80
C GLU A 61 -1.81 17.33 11.33
N ALA A 62 -3.04 17.22 10.81
CA ALA A 62 -3.94 16.13 11.13
C ALA A 62 -3.44 14.79 10.54
N MET A 63 -3.75 13.67 11.21
CA MET A 63 -3.29 12.35 10.74
C MET A 63 -3.84 11.98 9.36
N ASP A 64 -5.06 12.41 9.05
CA ASP A 64 -5.67 12.13 7.75
C ASP A 64 -5.01 12.93 6.63
N ASP A 65 -4.53 14.13 6.90
CA ASP A 65 -3.76 14.92 5.93
C ASP A 65 -2.40 14.29 5.66
N LEU A 66 -1.71 13.82 6.72
CA LEU A 66 -0.45 13.09 6.56
C LEU A 66 -0.63 11.79 5.77
N ARG A 67 -1.75 11.07 5.97
CA ARG A 67 -2.09 9.87 5.19
C ARG A 67 -2.35 10.23 3.72
N GLN A 68 -3.10 11.29 3.45
CA GLN A 68 -3.35 11.77 2.09
C GLN A 68 -2.07 12.17 1.36
N VAL A 69 -1.18 12.90 2.02
CA VAL A 69 0.12 13.27 1.44
C VAL A 69 0.96 12.03 1.16
N ALA A 70 0.98 11.05 2.07
CA ALA A 70 1.68 9.78 1.83
C ALA A 70 1.07 8.98 0.66
N ALA A 71 -0.26 8.95 0.54
CA ALA A 71 -0.96 8.34 -0.60
C ALA A 71 -0.63 9.04 -1.92
N MET A 72 -0.62 10.38 -1.96
CA MET A 72 -0.18 11.13 -3.13
C MET A 72 1.29 10.85 -3.48
N GLY A 73 2.17 10.72 -2.48
CA GLY A 73 3.56 10.35 -2.68
C GLY A 73 3.72 8.97 -3.33
N LEU A 74 2.91 8.01 -2.89
CA LEU A 74 2.87 6.66 -3.48
C LEU A 74 2.45 6.68 -4.97
N VAL A 75 1.46 7.50 -5.35
CA VAL A 75 0.97 7.56 -6.74
C VAL A 75 1.98 8.25 -7.68
N LYS A 76 2.80 9.15 -7.15
CA LYS A 76 3.74 10.00 -7.91
C LYS A 76 5.18 9.45 -8.01
N ALA A 77 5.54 8.46 -7.21
CA ALA A 77 6.86 7.81 -7.24
C ALA A 77 7.11 7.08 -8.56
#